data_AF-A0A0R2FP68-F1
#
_entry.id   AF-A0A0R2FP68-F1
#
_cell.length_a   1.000
_cell.length_b   1.000
_cell.length_c   1.000
_cell.angle_alpha   90.00
_cell.angle_beta   90.00
_cell.angle_gamma   90.00
#
_symmetry.space_group_name_H-M   'P 1'
#
loop_
_entity.id
_entity.type
_entity.pdbx_description
1 polymer ?
#
loop_
_entity_poly.entity_id
_entity_poly.type
_entity_poly.pdbx_seq_one_letter_code
_entity_poly.pdbx_strand_id
1 'polypeptide(L)'
;MYSLIPDWSDQANLLTDPLANVARLFQQSELPFRILLLKPRHDWRTYLNQNGLLNMQTWNALDAALGIHLTAGKGLAIADLPLPSNAEFVYDVYQLRIYQNNNLYSTVHFNDDGFVTDIYYERQENGLVRHDRYDERGFKISESAEDEQGQMVRQKWFNEYGDCILVETPQKVTVQPLAQKRFLRSDYASLELLLREVVERQLSIWKAGDKQFMLLSTMSASLKVIMERLQTVAPTLYLVATQLTENQA
;
A
#
# COMPACT_ATOMS: atom_id res chain seq x y z
N MET A 1 -2.12 -24.14 6.98
CA MET A 1 -1.48 -23.16 6.10
C MET A 1 -1.16 -21.92 6.92
N TYR A 2 0.05 -21.41 6.77
CA TYR A 2 0.55 -20.26 7.54
C TYR A 2 0.26 -18.95 6.81
N SER A 3 -0.13 -17.92 7.57
CA SER A 3 -0.33 -16.55 7.07
C SER A 3 0.70 -15.63 7.71
N LEU A 4 1.65 -15.15 6.92
CA LEU A 4 2.73 -14.28 7.37
C LEU A 4 2.27 -12.83 7.24
N ILE A 5 2.33 -12.08 8.34
CA ILE A 5 1.95 -10.66 8.42
C ILE A 5 3.22 -9.85 8.65
N PRO A 6 3.87 -9.37 7.59
CA PRO A 6 5.05 -8.54 7.72
C PRO A 6 4.74 -7.12 8.16
N ASP A 7 5.72 -6.53 8.85
CA ASP A 7 5.80 -5.08 9.06
C ASP A 7 6.84 -4.43 8.14
N TRP A 8 6.86 -4.82 6.87
CA TRP A 8 7.83 -4.28 5.92
C TRP A 8 7.47 -2.82 5.61
N SER A 9 8.33 -1.92 6.07
CA SER A 9 8.31 -0.51 5.69
C SER A 9 9.06 -0.31 4.37
N ASP A 10 8.95 0.89 3.79
CA ASP A 10 9.69 1.28 2.58
C ASP A 10 11.21 1.17 2.70
N GLN A 11 11.73 1.13 3.93
CA GLN A 11 13.16 1.03 4.23
C GLN A 11 13.58 -0.36 4.77
N ALA A 12 12.65 -1.32 4.85
CA ALA A 12 12.95 -2.62 5.45
C ALA A 12 13.91 -3.44 4.56
N ASN A 13 15.07 -3.80 5.12
CA ASN A 13 15.99 -4.73 4.49
C ASN A 13 15.55 -6.18 4.74
N LEU A 14 14.95 -6.81 3.73
CA LEU A 14 14.45 -8.18 3.86
C LEU A 14 15.55 -9.24 3.94
N LEU A 15 16.81 -8.92 3.68
CA LEU A 15 17.91 -9.87 3.93
C LEU A 15 18.04 -10.15 5.43
N THR A 16 17.83 -9.14 6.26
CA THR A 16 17.90 -9.22 7.71
C THR A 16 16.54 -9.37 8.39
N ASP A 17 15.44 -9.22 7.65
CA ASP A 17 14.09 -9.33 8.22
C ASP A 17 13.77 -10.79 8.64
N PRO A 18 13.43 -11.03 9.91
CA PRO A 18 13.15 -12.38 10.41
C PRO A 18 11.98 -13.06 9.67
N LEU A 19 10.93 -12.30 9.35
CA LEU A 19 9.74 -12.88 8.73
C LEU A 19 9.98 -13.18 7.25
N ALA A 20 10.78 -12.36 6.56
CA ALA A 20 11.26 -12.67 5.21
C ALA A 20 12.13 -13.93 5.19
N ASN A 21 12.99 -14.12 6.20
CA ASN A 21 13.78 -15.34 6.32
C ASN A 21 12.91 -16.57 6.58
N VAL A 22 11.88 -16.45 7.42
CA VAL A 22 10.87 -17.52 7.60
C VAL A 22 10.12 -17.80 6.29
N ALA A 23 9.73 -16.77 5.53
CA ALA A 23 9.08 -16.94 4.24
C ALA A 23 9.97 -17.72 3.25
N ARG A 24 11.26 -17.37 3.16
CA ARG A 24 12.24 -18.09 2.32
C ARG A 24 12.42 -19.53 2.77
N LEU A 25 12.49 -19.78 4.08
CA LEU A 25 12.57 -21.14 4.62
C LEU A 25 11.34 -21.97 4.25
N PHE A 26 10.13 -21.40 4.38
CA PHE A 26 8.89 -22.07 3.99
C PHE A 26 8.87 -22.36 2.49
N GLN A 27 9.31 -21.41 1.66
CA GLN A 27 9.44 -21.59 0.21
C GLN A 27 10.42 -22.72 -0.14
N GLN A 28 11.61 -22.75 0.46
CA GLN A 28 12.61 -23.80 0.25
C GLN A 28 12.14 -25.18 0.70
N SER A 29 11.31 -25.24 1.73
CA SER A 29 10.77 -26.47 2.30
C SER A 29 9.45 -26.91 1.64
N GLU A 30 9.01 -26.22 0.59
CA GLU A 30 7.71 -26.43 -0.09
C GLU A 30 6.50 -26.40 0.86
N LEU A 31 6.63 -25.68 1.98
CA LEU A 31 5.55 -25.51 2.94
C LEU A 31 4.56 -24.47 2.42
N PRO A 32 3.26 -24.76 2.33
CA PRO A 32 2.28 -23.81 1.82
C PRO A 32 2.06 -22.67 2.82
N PHE A 33 2.30 -21.44 2.35
CA PHE A 33 2.07 -20.22 3.10
C PHE A 33 1.54 -19.10 2.21
N ARG A 34 1.06 -18.04 2.86
CA ARG A 34 0.69 -16.79 2.21
C ARG A 34 1.22 -15.58 2.95
N ILE A 35 1.38 -14.47 2.23
CA ILE A 35 1.82 -13.19 2.75
C ILE A 35 0.61 -12.25 2.79
N LEU A 36 0.37 -11.64 3.96
CA LEU A 36 -0.75 -10.72 4.23
C LEU A 36 -0.17 -9.31 4.40
N LEU A 37 -0.28 -8.49 3.35
CA LEU A 37 0.18 -7.11 3.37
C LEU A 37 -0.91 -6.22 3.94
N LEU A 38 -0.71 -5.72 5.17
CA LEU A 38 -1.72 -4.94 5.89
C LEU A 38 -1.53 -3.43 5.76
N LYS A 39 -0.35 -2.99 5.31
CA LYS A 39 -0.02 -1.58 5.13
C LYS A 39 -0.29 -1.13 3.70
N PRO A 40 -0.78 0.10 3.50
CA PRO A 40 -0.84 0.72 2.18
C PRO A 40 0.54 0.75 1.53
N ARG A 41 0.70 0.05 0.41
CA ARG A 41 1.89 0.07 -0.45
C ARG A 41 1.44 -0.13 -1.90
N HIS A 42 2.08 0.59 -2.83
CA HIS A 42 1.67 0.72 -4.23
C HIS A 42 2.64 0.02 -5.20
N ASP A 43 3.80 -0.40 -4.69
CA ASP A 43 4.91 -1.09 -5.36
C ASP A 43 5.19 -2.47 -4.71
N TRP A 44 4.19 -3.07 -4.08
CA TRP A 44 4.39 -4.27 -3.27
C TRP A 44 4.84 -5.50 -4.07
N ARG A 45 4.46 -5.62 -5.35
CA ARG A 45 4.91 -6.72 -6.24
C ARG A 45 6.37 -6.54 -6.57
N THR A 46 6.79 -5.33 -6.94
CA THR A 46 8.20 -4.99 -7.17
C THR A 46 9.01 -5.31 -5.92
N TYR A 47 8.52 -4.90 -4.75
CA TYR A 47 9.14 -5.22 -3.47
C TYR A 47 9.26 -6.74 -3.22
N LEU A 48 8.20 -7.52 -3.45
CA LEU A 48 8.24 -8.98 -3.32
C LEU A 48 9.17 -9.63 -4.36
N ASN A 49 9.22 -9.09 -5.58
CA ASN A 49 10.03 -9.60 -6.69
C ASN A 49 11.53 -9.45 -6.40
N GLN A 50 11.94 -8.25 -5.98
CA GLN A 50 13.32 -7.96 -5.57
C GLN A 50 13.81 -8.89 -4.44
N ASN A 51 12.88 -9.51 -3.72
CA ASN A 51 13.17 -10.38 -2.59
C ASN A 51 12.86 -11.87 -2.83
N GLY A 52 12.52 -12.25 -4.07
CA GLY A 52 12.27 -13.64 -4.47
C GLY A 52 10.95 -14.23 -3.97
N LEU A 53 10.03 -13.40 -3.48
CA LEU A 53 8.76 -13.81 -2.87
C LEU A 53 7.53 -13.54 -3.76
N LEU A 54 7.69 -12.97 -4.95
CA LEU A 54 6.57 -12.60 -5.84
C LEU A 54 5.66 -13.78 -6.20
N ASN A 55 6.21 -15.00 -6.32
CA ASN A 55 5.46 -16.19 -6.71
C ASN A 55 4.63 -16.78 -5.56
N MET A 56 4.74 -16.23 -4.35
CA MET A 56 4.01 -16.73 -3.18
C MET A 56 2.57 -16.21 -3.20
N GLN A 57 1.66 -16.92 -2.54
CA GLN A 57 0.30 -16.43 -2.40
C GLN A 57 0.30 -15.14 -1.58
N THR A 58 -0.20 -14.05 -2.14
CA THR A 58 -0.25 -12.75 -1.47
C THR A 58 -1.68 -12.24 -1.39
N TRP A 59 -2.02 -11.60 -0.28
CA TRP A 59 -3.26 -10.86 -0.10
C TRP A 59 -2.95 -9.49 0.48
N ASN A 60 -3.46 -8.44 -0.16
CA ASN A 60 -3.24 -7.06 0.23
C ASN A 60 -4.55 -6.47 0.78
N ALA A 61 -4.48 -5.90 1.99
CA ALA A 61 -5.65 -5.36 2.68
C ALA A 61 -6.24 -4.13 1.99
N LEU A 62 -5.38 -3.26 1.42
CA LEU A 62 -5.82 -2.09 0.67
C LEU A 62 -6.49 -2.51 -0.65
N ASP A 63 -5.88 -3.45 -1.39
CA ASP A 63 -6.50 -4.00 -2.61
C ASP A 63 -7.89 -4.56 -2.30
N ALA A 64 -8.03 -5.35 -1.25
CA ALA A 64 -9.32 -5.90 -0.83
C ALA A 64 -10.32 -4.81 -0.42
N ALA A 65 -9.88 -3.75 0.26
CA ALA A 65 -10.73 -2.63 0.65
C ALA A 65 -11.23 -1.82 -0.57
N LEU A 66 -10.36 -1.60 -1.54
CA LEU A 66 -10.67 -0.87 -2.77
C LEU A 66 -11.46 -1.74 -3.76
N GLY A 67 -11.31 -3.06 -3.68
CA GLY A 67 -11.90 -4.03 -4.60
C GLY A 67 -11.05 -4.23 -5.84
N ILE A 68 -9.73 -4.12 -5.67
CA ILE A 68 -8.77 -4.33 -6.74
C ILE A 68 -8.59 -5.83 -6.94
N HIS A 69 -8.93 -6.28 -8.15
CA HIS A 69 -8.79 -7.67 -8.57
C HIS A 69 -7.64 -7.86 -9.57
N LEU A 70 -7.09 -6.77 -10.10
CA LEU A 70 -5.95 -6.81 -11.00
C LEU A 70 -4.71 -7.36 -10.27
N THR A 71 -4.28 -8.57 -10.64
CA THR A 71 -3.13 -9.22 -10.02
C THR A 71 -1.83 -8.83 -10.66
N ALA A 72 -1.82 -8.51 -11.96
CA ALA A 72 -0.65 -8.09 -12.72
C ALA A 72 -1.03 -6.98 -13.70
N GLY A 73 -0.11 -6.06 -13.97
CA GLY A 73 -0.30 -4.95 -14.88
C GLY A 73 1.05 -4.39 -15.32
N LYS A 74 1.00 -3.32 -16.10
CA LYS A 74 2.17 -2.57 -16.54
C LYS A 74 2.03 -1.16 -15.99
N GLY A 75 3.09 -0.64 -15.38
CA GLY A 75 3.08 0.71 -14.83
C GLY A 75 2.73 1.77 -15.88
N LEU A 76 2.25 2.92 -15.41
CA LEU A 76 1.89 4.02 -16.30
C LEU A 76 3.16 4.57 -16.97
N ALA A 77 3.20 4.53 -18.29
CA ALA A 77 4.32 5.12 -19.02
C ALA A 77 4.19 6.65 -19.03
N ILE A 78 5.32 7.34 -19.04
CA ILE A 78 5.37 8.81 -19.17
C ILE A 78 4.64 9.29 -20.43
N ALA A 79 4.73 8.53 -21.52
CA ALA A 79 4.07 8.85 -22.80
C ALA A 79 2.53 8.84 -22.72
N ASP A 80 1.96 8.15 -21.73
CA ASP A 80 0.52 8.00 -21.54
C ASP A 80 -0.06 9.00 -20.52
N LEU A 81 0.77 9.94 -20.04
CA LEU A 81 0.32 10.96 -19.09
C LEU A 81 -0.75 11.87 -19.72
N PRO A 82 -1.82 12.20 -18.98
CA PRO A 82 -2.81 13.17 -19.43
C PRO A 82 -2.26 14.58 -19.27
N LEU A 83 -1.64 15.09 -20.34
CA LEU A 83 -0.94 16.37 -20.32
C LEU A 83 -1.80 17.54 -20.77
N PRO A 84 -1.57 18.75 -20.24
CA PRO A 84 -2.23 19.95 -20.73
C PRO A 84 -1.78 20.30 -22.16
N SER A 85 -2.61 21.07 -22.88
CA SER A 85 -2.20 21.68 -24.16
C SER A 85 -1.02 22.63 -23.95
N ASN A 86 -0.04 22.58 -24.86
CA ASN A 86 1.22 23.35 -24.79
C ASN A 86 2.13 22.97 -23.61
N ALA A 87 2.11 21.70 -23.19
CA ALA A 87 3.05 21.18 -22.21
C ALA A 87 4.48 21.16 -22.78
N GLU A 88 5.43 21.69 -22.00
CA GLU A 88 6.86 21.58 -22.25
C GLU A 88 7.51 20.66 -21.21
N PHE A 89 8.47 19.85 -21.65
CA PHE A 89 9.09 18.82 -20.81
C PHE A 89 10.55 19.13 -20.56
N VAL A 90 10.95 19.05 -19.29
CA VAL A 90 12.35 19.07 -18.89
C VAL A 90 12.64 17.81 -18.11
N TYR A 91 13.44 16.93 -18.71
CA TYR A 91 13.92 15.72 -18.05
C TYR A 91 15.11 16.05 -17.15
N ASP A 92 14.99 15.65 -15.89
CA ASP A 92 16.10 15.52 -14.94
C ASP A 92 16.43 14.02 -14.78
N VAL A 93 17.53 13.70 -14.12
CA VAL A 93 18.00 12.33 -13.85
C VAL A 93 17.00 11.53 -13.01
N TYR A 94 16.22 12.20 -12.15
CA TYR A 94 15.31 11.54 -11.19
C TYR A 94 13.82 11.87 -11.39
N GLN A 95 13.50 12.81 -12.28
CA GLN A 95 12.15 13.34 -12.40
C GLN A 95 11.92 14.01 -13.75
N LEU A 96 10.66 14.14 -14.12
CA LEU A 96 10.21 14.90 -15.28
C LEU A 96 9.45 16.14 -14.80
N ARG A 97 9.91 17.33 -15.19
CA ARG A 97 9.19 18.58 -14.94
C ARG A 97 8.36 18.95 -16.16
N ILE A 98 7.08 19.23 -15.92
CA ILE A 98 6.12 19.65 -16.95
C ILE A 98 5.81 21.12 -16.70
N TYR A 99 6.01 21.94 -17.73
CA TYR A 99 5.68 23.36 -17.73
C TYR A 99 4.47 23.62 -18.63
N GLN A 100 3.63 24.58 -18.24
CA GLN A 100 2.53 25.09 -19.06
C GLN A 100 2.62 26.62 -19.09
N ASN A 101 2.72 27.20 -20.29
CA ASN A 101 2.89 28.66 -20.46
C ASN A 101 4.03 29.23 -19.61
N ASN A 102 5.20 28.58 -19.64
CA ASN A 102 6.42 28.91 -18.88
C ASN A 102 6.32 28.82 -17.35
N ASN A 103 5.20 28.37 -16.80
CA ASN A 103 5.06 28.09 -15.36
C ASN A 103 5.19 26.60 -15.10
N LEU A 104 5.83 26.22 -14.00
CA LEU A 104 5.85 24.83 -13.57
C LEU A 104 4.39 24.40 -13.35
N TYR A 105 4.01 23.25 -13.89
CA TYR A 105 2.67 22.70 -13.77
C TYR A 105 2.67 21.48 -12.86
N SER A 106 3.62 20.57 -13.08
CA SER A 106 3.80 19.39 -12.23
C SER A 106 5.21 18.80 -12.33
N THR A 107 5.59 18.09 -11.29
CA THR A 107 6.77 17.22 -11.25
C THR A 107 6.33 15.77 -11.18
N VAL A 108 6.83 14.94 -12.10
CA VAL A 108 6.54 13.52 -12.20
C VAL A 108 7.76 12.74 -11.75
N HIS A 109 7.56 11.80 -10.82
CA HIS A 109 8.55 10.80 -10.43
C HIS A 109 8.22 9.46 -11.07
N PHE A 110 9.27 8.70 -11.34
CA PHE A 110 9.17 7.38 -11.94
C PHE A 110 10.19 6.43 -11.29
N ASN A 111 9.90 5.13 -11.36
CA ASN A 111 10.80 4.09 -10.86
C ASN A 111 11.95 3.81 -11.85
N ASP A 112 12.85 2.90 -11.48
CA ASP A 112 14.02 2.51 -12.30
C ASP A 112 13.64 1.94 -13.68
N ASP A 113 12.42 1.42 -13.82
CA ASP A 113 11.88 0.91 -15.09
C ASP A 113 11.21 2.02 -15.94
N GLY A 114 11.19 3.27 -15.46
CA GLY A 114 10.63 4.43 -16.16
C GLY A 114 9.10 4.55 -16.06
N PHE A 115 8.46 3.82 -15.15
CA PHE A 115 7.03 3.93 -14.88
C PHE A 115 6.73 4.98 -13.82
N VAL A 116 5.69 5.78 -14.06
CA VAL A 116 5.25 6.86 -13.16
C VAL A 116 4.80 6.28 -11.82
N THR A 117 5.32 6.83 -10.73
CA THR A 117 4.93 6.50 -9.35
C THR A 117 4.12 7.62 -8.72
N ASP A 118 4.56 8.87 -8.91
CA ASP A 118 4.00 10.03 -8.23
C ASP A 118 3.97 11.25 -9.16
N ILE A 119 2.93 12.08 -9.04
CA ILE A 119 2.84 13.38 -9.71
C ILE A 119 2.49 14.44 -8.68
N TYR A 120 3.40 15.38 -8.47
CA TYR A 120 3.22 16.55 -7.63
C TYR A 120 2.81 17.73 -8.51
N TYR A 121 1.63 18.29 -8.28
CA TYR A 121 1.16 19.45 -9.03
C TYR A 121 1.51 20.73 -8.30
N GLU A 122 1.75 21.80 -9.07
CA GLU A 122 1.93 23.12 -8.48
C GLU A 122 0.66 23.61 -7.77
N ARG A 123 0.87 24.54 -6.83
CA ARG A 123 -0.20 25.05 -5.97
C ARG A 123 -1.33 25.65 -6.82
N GLN A 124 -2.55 25.22 -6.55
CA GLN A 124 -3.74 25.73 -7.21
C GLN A 124 -4.21 27.06 -6.58
N GLU A 125 -5.12 27.76 -7.26
CA GLU A 125 -5.71 29.03 -6.76
C GLU A 125 -6.39 28.91 -5.39
N ASN A 126 -6.86 27.72 -5.03
CA ASN A 126 -7.46 27.43 -3.72
C ASN A 126 -6.43 27.21 -2.59
N GLY A 127 -5.14 27.40 -2.89
CA GLY A 127 -4.05 27.22 -1.93
C GLY A 127 -3.66 25.76 -1.68
N LEU A 128 -4.29 24.77 -2.32
CA LEU A 128 -3.98 23.36 -2.12
C LEU A 128 -2.95 22.85 -3.13
N VAL A 129 -2.10 21.94 -2.67
CA VAL A 129 -1.16 21.17 -3.50
C VAL A 129 -1.74 19.79 -3.70
N ARG A 130 -1.90 19.36 -4.96
CA ARG A 130 -2.36 18.01 -5.29
C ARG A 130 -1.17 17.08 -5.49
N HIS A 131 -1.30 15.86 -5.00
CA HIS A 131 -0.36 14.78 -5.28
C HIS A 131 -1.13 13.52 -5.71
N ASP A 132 -0.86 13.05 -6.92
CA ASP A 132 -1.39 11.79 -7.43
C ASP A 132 -0.35 10.68 -7.26
N ARG A 133 -0.77 9.50 -6.83
CA ARG A 133 0.08 8.30 -6.75
C ARG A 133 -0.49 7.20 -7.63
N TYR A 134 0.41 6.50 -8.31
CA TYR A 134 0.10 5.43 -9.25
C TYR A 134 0.57 4.09 -8.70
N ASP A 135 -0.28 3.10 -8.85
CA ASP A 135 0.06 1.70 -8.58
C ASP A 135 0.97 1.17 -9.69
N GLU A 136 1.92 0.31 -9.34
CA GLU A 136 2.84 -0.33 -10.29
C GLU A 136 2.13 -1.13 -11.40
N ARG A 137 0.84 -1.45 -11.20
CA ARG A 137 -0.02 -2.12 -12.19
C ARG A 137 -0.62 -1.17 -13.24
N GLY A 138 -0.41 0.15 -13.11
CA GLY A 138 -0.71 1.12 -14.17
C GLY A 138 -1.94 2.01 -13.98
N PHE A 139 -2.47 2.12 -12.76
CA PHE A 139 -3.65 2.95 -12.47
C PHE A 139 -3.41 3.88 -11.28
N LYS A 140 -4.17 4.98 -11.20
CA LYS A 140 -4.09 5.90 -10.07
C LYS A 140 -4.66 5.25 -8.82
N ILE A 141 -3.86 5.05 -7.78
CA ILE A 141 -4.30 4.44 -6.51
C ILE A 141 -4.82 5.49 -5.53
N SER A 142 -4.24 6.69 -5.53
CA SER A 142 -4.65 7.76 -4.63
C SER A 142 -4.42 9.17 -5.19
N GLU A 143 -5.16 10.12 -4.64
CA GLU A 143 -5.04 11.56 -4.85
C GLU A 143 -5.11 12.23 -3.48
N SER A 144 -4.04 12.89 -3.05
CA SER A 144 -4.01 13.72 -1.85
C SER A 144 -4.07 15.20 -2.19
N ALA A 145 -4.57 15.98 -1.24
CA ALA A 145 -4.55 17.43 -1.25
C ALA A 145 -3.98 17.92 0.08
N GLU A 146 -2.92 18.72 0.01
CA GLU A 146 -2.21 19.30 1.14
C GLU A 146 -2.39 20.81 1.17
N ASP A 147 -2.41 21.39 2.36
CA ASP A 147 -2.47 22.84 2.54
C ASP A 147 -1.08 23.52 2.42
N GLU A 148 -1.01 24.81 2.73
CA GLU A 148 0.23 25.58 2.71
C GLU A 148 1.27 25.11 3.75
N GLN A 149 0.85 24.37 4.78
CA GLN A 149 1.72 23.85 5.83
C GLN A 149 2.16 22.40 5.54
N GLY A 150 1.76 21.84 4.38
CA GLY A 150 2.01 20.44 4.04
C GLY A 150 1.13 19.47 4.83
N GLN A 151 0.06 19.94 5.46
CA GLN A 151 -0.87 19.07 6.17
C GLN A 151 -1.90 18.50 5.19
N MET A 152 -2.07 17.17 5.21
CA MET A 152 -3.09 16.50 4.40
C MET A 152 -4.48 16.99 4.80
N VAL A 153 -5.18 17.64 3.87
CA VAL A 153 -6.57 18.08 4.04
C VAL A 153 -7.53 16.96 3.61
N ARG A 154 -7.15 16.24 2.56
CA ARG A 154 -7.96 15.15 2.00
C ARG A 154 -7.09 14.14 1.26
N GLN A 155 -7.46 12.88 1.34
CA GLN A 155 -6.92 11.82 0.51
C GLN A 155 -8.06 10.98 -0.07
N LYS A 156 -8.06 10.77 -1.38
CA LYS A 156 -9.00 9.89 -2.08
C LYS A 156 -8.27 8.61 -2.47
N TRP A 157 -8.95 7.48 -2.32
CA TRP A 157 -8.45 6.18 -2.74
C TRP A 157 -9.34 5.60 -3.84
N PHE A 158 -8.74 5.05 -4.89
CA PHE A 158 -9.43 4.61 -6.09
C PHE A 158 -9.25 3.10 -6.33
N ASN A 159 -10.24 2.46 -6.95
CA ASN A 159 -10.06 1.11 -7.50
C ASN A 159 -9.32 1.16 -8.85
N GLU A 160 -9.10 -0.01 -9.47
CA GLU A 160 -8.42 -0.14 -10.76
C GLU A 160 -9.18 0.47 -11.94
N TYR A 161 -10.46 0.81 -11.76
CA TYR A 161 -11.31 1.44 -12.78
C TYR A 161 -11.36 2.97 -12.65
N GLY A 162 -10.72 3.53 -11.61
CA GLY A 162 -10.74 4.97 -11.32
C GLY A 162 -11.96 5.44 -10.51
N ASP A 163 -12.77 4.53 -9.96
CA ASP A 163 -13.84 4.90 -9.04
C ASP A 163 -13.26 5.25 -7.67
N CYS A 164 -13.68 6.38 -7.10
CA CYS A 164 -13.31 6.74 -5.74
C CYS A 164 -14.07 5.86 -4.75
N ILE A 165 -13.34 5.08 -3.96
CA ILE A 165 -13.91 4.13 -2.99
C ILE A 165 -13.90 4.71 -1.58
N LEU A 166 -12.80 5.35 -1.19
CA LEU A 166 -12.61 5.92 0.14
C LEU A 166 -12.19 7.39 0.03
N VAL A 167 -12.68 8.21 0.96
CA VAL A 167 -12.21 9.58 1.16
C VAL A 167 -11.80 9.74 2.62
N GLU A 168 -10.55 10.09 2.83
CA GLU A 168 -9.93 10.32 4.12
C GLU A 168 -9.73 11.81 4.34
N THR A 169 -10.08 12.29 5.53
CA THR A 169 -9.76 13.63 6.06
C THR A 169 -9.04 13.44 7.39
N PRO A 170 -8.46 14.50 8.00
CA PRO A 170 -7.79 14.35 9.29
C PRO A 170 -8.66 13.78 10.42
N GLN A 171 -9.98 13.78 10.27
CA GLN A 171 -10.93 13.34 11.30
C GLN A 171 -11.48 11.93 11.06
N LYS A 172 -11.56 11.48 9.80
CA LYS A 172 -12.23 10.23 9.46
C LYS A 172 -11.93 9.73 8.05
N VAL A 173 -12.27 8.48 7.82
CA VAL A 173 -12.37 7.85 6.50
C VAL A 173 -13.82 7.53 6.19
N THR A 174 -14.32 8.03 5.07
CA THR A 174 -15.68 7.83 4.56
C THR A 174 -15.67 6.91 3.35
N VAL A 175 -16.45 5.84 3.42
CA VAL A 175 -16.71 4.90 2.32
C VAL A 175 -17.72 5.53 1.35
N GLN A 176 -17.35 5.62 0.08
CA GLN A 176 -18.19 6.20 -0.96
C GLN A 176 -19.39 5.30 -1.28
N PRO A 177 -20.54 5.86 -1.70
CA PRO A 177 -21.80 5.12 -1.92
C PRO A 177 -21.68 3.85 -2.77
N LEU A 178 -20.81 3.88 -3.80
CA LEU A 178 -20.54 2.74 -4.68
C LEU A 178 -20.10 1.49 -3.91
N ALA A 179 -19.35 1.66 -2.82
CA ALA A 179 -18.74 0.58 -2.07
C ALA A 179 -19.42 0.30 -0.72
N GLN A 180 -20.37 1.12 -0.27
CA GLN A 180 -20.95 1.04 1.08
C GLN A 180 -21.48 -0.34 1.46
N LYS A 181 -22.10 -1.07 0.52
CA LYS A 181 -22.61 -2.42 0.78
C LYS A 181 -21.53 -3.43 1.16
N ARG A 182 -20.25 -3.16 0.85
CA ARG A 182 -19.11 -4.00 1.22
C ARG A 182 -18.59 -3.70 2.62
N PHE A 183 -19.09 -2.67 3.32
CA PHE A 183 -18.56 -2.26 4.62
C PHE A 183 -19.66 -2.27 5.68
N LEU A 184 -19.31 -2.51 6.94
CA LEU A 184 -20.26 -2.47 8.05
C LEU A 184 -20.65 -1.03 8.40
N ARG A 185 -19.79 -0.05 8.11
CA ARG A 185 -20.01 1.37 8.40
C ARG A 185 -19.70 2.22 7.17
N SER A 186 -20.35 3.39 7.10
CA SER A 186 -20.01 4.42 6.11
C SER A 186 -18.79 5.24 6.52
N ASP A 187 -18.51 5.34 7.82
CA ASP A 187 -17.47 6.22 8.37
C ASP A 187 -16.65 5.49 9.45
N TYR A 188 -15.34 5.71 9.41
CA TYR A 188 -14.34 5.15 10.33
C TYR A 188 -13.45 6.28 10.84
N ALA A 189 -12.91 6.17 12.05
CA ALA A 189 -12.04 7.22 12.60
C ALA A 189 -10.64 7.27 11.94
N SER A 190 -10.16 6.14 11.40
CA SER A 190 -8.90 6.08 10.64
C SER A 190 -8.94 4.97 9.58
N LEU A 191 -8.03 5.03 8.61
CA LEU A 191 -7.86 3.99 7.61
C LEU A 191 -7.51 2.64 8.26
N GLU A 192 -6.75 2.62 9.34
CA GLU A 192 -6.37 1.39 10.04
C GLU A 192 -7.59 0.66 10.62
N LEU A 193 -8.56 1.38 11.16
CA LEU A 193 -9.79 0.78 11.67
C LEU A 193 -10.66 0.19 10.56
N LEU A 194 -10.68 0.84 9.38
CA LEU A 194 -11.35 0.31 8.20
C LEU A 194 -10.65 -0.95 7.70
N LEU A 195 -9.32 -0.91 7.53
CA LEU A 195 -8.54 -2.07 7.10
C LEU A 195 -8.66 -3.22 8.11
N ARG A 196 -8.72 -2.94 9.41
CA ARG A 196 -8.96 -3.96 10.44
C ARG A 196 -10.24 -4.75 10.18
N GLU A 197 -11.34 -4.08 9.83
CA GLU A 197 -12.60 -4.76 9.48
C GLU A 197 -12.44 -5.68 8.26
N VAL A 198 -11.78 -5.17 7.20
CA VAL A 198 -11.54 -5.94 5.96
C VAL A 198 -10.72 -7.20 6.26
N VAL A 199 -9.67 -7.06 7.06
CA VAL A 199 -8.80 -8.17 7.47
C VAL A 199 -9.56 -9.18 8.33
N GLU A 200 -10.28 -8.73 9.37
CA GLU A 200 -11.09 -9.60 10.25
C GLU A 200 -12.07 -10.46 9.45
N ARG A 201 -12.74 -9.84 8.46
CA ARG A 201 -13.68 -10.54 7.57
C ARG A 201 -12.96 -11.60 6.73
N GLN A 202 -11.84 -11.25 6.12
CA GLN A 202 -11.08 -12.19 5.30
C GLN A 202 -10.54 -13.38 6.12
N LEU A 203 -10.03 -13.11 7.33
CA LEU A 203 -9.55 -14.17 8.22
C LEU A 203 -10.67 -15.12 8.64
N SER A 204 -11.88 -14.59 8.87
CA SER A 204 -13.06 -15.39 9.22
C SER A 204 -13.42 -16.38 8.08
N ILE A 205 -13.30 -15.94 6.82
CA ILE A 205 -13.51 -16.78 5.64
C ILE A 205 -12.46 -17.89 5.57
N TRP A 206 -11.18 -17.56 5.73
CA TRP A 206 -10.10 -18.55 5.66
C TRP A 206 -10.12 -19.54 6.82
N LYS A 207 -10.42 -19.09 8.04
CA LYS A 207 -10.57 -19.97 9.20
C LYS A 207 -11.66 -21.02 9.02
N ALA A 208 -12.72 -20.71 8.28
CA ALA A 208 -13.79 -21.68 7.98
C ALA A 208 -13.37 -22.72 6.93
N GLY A 209 -12.45 -22.37 6.02
CA GLY A 209 -11.99 -23.25 4.93
C GLY A 209 -10.72 -24.05 5.23
N ASP A 210 -9.82 -23.51 6.05
CA ASP A 210 -8.49 -24.08 6.27
C ASP A 210 -8.47 -25.07 7.43
N LYS A 211 -7.94 -26.29 7.19
CA LYS A 211 -7.78 -27.32 8.24
C LYS A 211 -6.83 -26.89 9.38
N GLN A 212 -5.88 -26.01 9.07
CA GLN A 212 -4.94 -25.41 10.02
C GLN A 212 -4.73 -23.95 9.64
N PHE A 213 -4.97 -23.03 10.57
CA PHE A 213 -4.86 -21.60 10.37
C PHE A 213 -4.03 -20.97 11.48
N MET A 214 -2.88 -20.40 11.13
CA MET A 214 -1.97 -19.74 12.07
C MET A 214 -1.40 -18.47 11.46
N LEU A 215 -1.39 -17.39 12.24
CA LEU A 215 -0.78 -16.12 11.90
C LEU A 215 0.66 -16.09 12.42
N LEU A 216 1.62 -15.67 11.59
CA LEU A 216 2.99 -15.39 11.98
C LEU A 216 3.26 -13.91 11.73
N SER A 217 3.68 -13.17 12.74
CA SER A 217 3.95 -11.73 12.63
C SER A 217 5.19 -11.37 13.42
N THR A 218 5.85 -10.26 13.07
CA THR A 218 6.76 -9.59 14.00
C THR A 218 5.95 -8.71 14.97
N MET A 219 6.49 -8.48 16.17
CA MET A 219 5.93 -7.47 17.06
C MET A 219 6.27 -6.08 16.51
N SER A 220 5.25 -5.32 16.12
CA SER A 220 5.40 -3.96 15.61
C SER A 220 4.39 -3.02 16.24
N ALA A 221 4.85 -1.83 16.61
CA ALA A 221 4.00 -0.74 17.08
C ALA A 221 2.98 -0.33 16.01
N SER A 222 3.37 -0.35 14.73
CA SER A 222 2.51 0.09 13.62
C SER A 222 1.42 -0.90 13.26
N LEU A 223 1.61 -2.19 13.58
CA LEU A 223 0.58 -3.21 13.40
C LEU A 223 -0.25 -3.44 14.67
N LYS A 224 0.10 -2.81 15.79
CA LYS A 224 -0.48 -3.06 17.12
C LYS A 224 -2.02 -3.01 17.11
N VAL A 225 -2.59 -1.94 16.55
CA VAL A 225 -4.05 -1.72 16.52
C VAL A 225 -4.80 -2.85 15.80
N ILE A 226 -4.23 -3.34 14.69
CA ILE A 226 -4.81 -4.43 13.92
C ILE A 226 -4.58 -5.76 14.66
N MET A 227 -3.34 -6.03 15.08
CA MET A 227 -2.93 -7.30 15.67
C MET A 227 -3.56 -7.61 17.03
N GLU A 228 -3.81 -6.59 17.88
CA GLU A 228 -4.51 -6.74 19.16
C GLU A 228 -5.88 -7.42 19.00
N ARG A 229 -6.53 -7.16 17.87
CA ARG A 229 -7.82 -7.76 17.54
C ARG A 229 -7.66 -9.09 16.82
N LEU A 230 -6.76 -9.19 15.83
CA LEU A 230 -6.58 -10.42 15.05
C LEU A 230 -6.16 -11.63 15.90
N GLN A 231 -5.36 -11.42 16.94
CA GLN A 231 -4.96 -12.49 17.86
C GLN A 231 -6.13 -13.12 18.66
N THR A 232 -7.29 -12.45 18.71
CA THR A 232 -8.51 -13.02 19.31
C THR A 232 -9.31 -13.85 18.30
N VAL A 233 -9.08 -13.64 17.01
CA VAL A 233 -9.77 -14.33 15.90
C VAL A 233 -9.03 -15.62 15.52
N ALA A 234 -7.70 -15.62 15.61
CA ALA A 234 -6.85 -16.73 15.18
C ALA A 234 -5.61 -16.92 16.07
N PRO A 235 -5.06 -18.15 16.14
CA PRO A 235 -3.77 -18.40 16.79
C PRO A 235 -2.67 -17.58 16.10
N THR A 236 -1.98 -16.74 16.88
CA THR A 236 -0.90 -15.87 16.41
C THR A 236 0.39 -16.22 17.11
N LEU A 237 1.45 -16.45 16.33
CA LEU A 237 2.82 -16.55 16.79
C LEU A 237 3.56 -15.27 16.45
N TYR A 238 4.17 -14.65 17.46
CA TYR A 238 5.04 -13.50 17.27
C TYR A 238 6.50 -13.92 17.22
N LEU A 239 7.20 -13.51 16.16
CA LEU A 239 8.66 -13.61 16.09
C LEU A 239 9.26 -12.44 16.85
N VAL A 240 9.98 -12.75 17.93
CA VAL A 240 10.77 -11.77 18.68
C VAL A 240 12.18 -11.81 18.11
N ALA A 241 12.55 -10.79 17.34
CA ALA A 241 13.95 -10.57 16.98
C ALA A 241 14.62 -9.84 18.13
N THR A 242 15.43 -10.56 18.92
CA THR A 242 16.42 -9.90 19.76
C THR A 242 17.46 -9.29 18.85
N GLN A 243 17.51 -7.95 18.77
CA GLN A 243 18.74 -7.32 18.34
C GLN A 243 19.80 -7.74 19.35
N LEU A 244 20.75 -8.56 18.91
CA LEU A 244 22.01 -8.70 19.62
C LEU A 244 22.65 -7.32 19.52
N THR A 245 22.47 -6.49 20.56
CA THR A 245 23.35 -5.37 20.80
C THR A 245 24.74 -5.98 20.90
N GLU A 246 25.52 -5.86 19.83
CA GLU A 246 26.97 -5.98 19.91
C GLU A 246 27.40 -4.93 20.93
N ASN A 247 27.65 -5.38 22.16
CA ASN A 247 28.40 -4.60 23.13
C ASN A 247 29.74 -4.32 22.46
N GLN A 248 29.92 -3.08 22.01
CA GLN A 248 31.23 -2.57 21.64
C GLN A 248 32.12 -2.72 22.88
N ALA A 249 33.09 -3.64 22.78
CA ALA A 249 34.20 -3.79 23.70
C ALA A 249 35.37 -2.94 23.23
#